data_AF-A0AAE3JZM0-F1
#
_entry.id   AF-A0AAE3JZM0-F1
#
_cell.length_a   1.000
_cell.length_b   1.000
_cell.length_c   1.000
_cell.angle_alpha   90.00
_cell.angle_beta   90.00
_cell.angle_gamma   90.00
#
_symmetry.space_group_name_H-M   'P 1'
#
loop_
_entity.id
_entity.type
_entity.pdbx_description
1 polymer ?
#
loop_
_entity_poly.entity_id
_entity_poly.type
_entity_poly.pdbx_seq_one_letter_code
_entity_poly.pdbx_strand_id
1 'polypeptide(L)' 'MKLRICLPEWATDPLLTVNGKAVTPENDGCFVCTCIKMNAGTRVGLAFPLRAVPCRRFRHEKHA' A
#
# COMPACT_ATOMS: atom_id res chain seq x y z
N MET A 1 14.44 -4.19 -13.92
CA MET A 1 14.15 -5.17 -12.85
C MET A 1 12.69 -5.01 -12.46
N LYS A 2 11.99 -6.08 -12.08
CA LYS A 2 10.61 -5.99 -11.55
C LYS A 2 10.68 -5.94 -10.03
N LEU A 3 10.34 -4.80 -9.43
CA LEU A 3 10.17 -4.67 -7.98
C LEU A 3 8.79 -5.22 -7.61
N ARG A 4 8.75 -6.09 -6.60
CA ARG A 4 7.52 -6.68 -6.06
C ARG A 4 7.45 -6.37 -4.57
N ILE A 5 6.39 -5.71 -4.12
CA ILE A 5 6.17 -5.33 -2.73
C ILE A 5 4.92 -6.03 -2.24
N CYS A 6 5.04 -6.83 -1.18
CA CYS A 6 3.89 -7.47 -0.55
C CYS A 6 3.06 -6.41 0.20
N LEU A 7 1.75 -6.41 -0.01
CA LEU A 7 0.83 -5.52 0.66
C LEU A 7 0.26 -6.16 1.92
N PRO A 8 0.03 -5.36 2.98
CA PRO A 8 -0.87 -5.77 4.04
C PRO A 8 -2.27 -6.05 3.48
N GLU A 9 -2.98 -7.04 4.03
CA GLU A 9 -4.32 -7.43 3.55
C GLU A 9 -5.34 -6.29 3.57
N TRP A 10 -5.19 -5.34 4.50
CA TRP A 10 -6.08 -4.18 4.61
C TRP A 10 -5.76 -3.06 3.62
N ALA A 11 -4.60 -3.10 2.98
CA ALA A 11 -4.14 -2.02 2.12
C ALA A 11 -4.88 -2.05 0.78
N THR A 12 -5.69 -1.02 0.54
CA THR A 12 -6.40 -0.80 -0.73
C THR A 12 -5.85 0.43 -1.43
N ASP A 13 -5.74 0.40 -2.76
CA ASP A 13 -5.35 1.54 -3.60
C ASP A 13 -4.02 2.22 -3.19
N PRO A 14 -2.90 1.46 -3.12
CA PRO A 14 -1.62 2.01 -2.74
C PRO A 14 -1.10 3.02 -3.76
N LEU A 15 -0.59 4.15 -3.26
CA LEU A 15 0.14 5.11 -4.08
C LEU A 15 1.63 4.78 -4.04
N LEU A 16 2.16 4.36 -5.19
CA LEU A 16 3.58 4.08 -5.36
C LEU A 16 4.29 5.29 -5.99
N THR A 17 5.44 5.65 -5.42
CA THR A 17 6.30 6.71 -5.95
C THR A 17 7.73 6.22 -6.12
N VAL A 18 8.38 6.67 -7.19
CA VAL A 18 9.80 6.42 -7.47
C VAL A 18 10.49 7.77 -7.67
N ASN A 19 11.48 8.06 -6.83
CA ASN A 19 12.17 9.36 -6.78
C ASN A 19 11.19 10.54 -6.70
N GLY A 20 10.13 10.40 -5.89
CA GLY A 20 9.10 11.41 -5.68
C GLY A 20 8.04 11.54 -6.79
N LYS A 21 8.14 10.76 -7.88
CA LYS A 21 7.12 10.76 -8.95
C LYS A 21 6.16 9.59 -8.77
N ALA A 22 4.86 9.85 -8.86
CA ALA A 22 3.84 8.81 -8.87
C ALA A 22 4.03 7.89 -10.09
N VAL A 23 3.86 6.59 -9.88
CA VAL A 23 3.90 5.57 -10.92
C VAL A 23 2.64 4.72 -10.83
N THR A 24 2.17 4.22 -11.96
CA THR A 24 1.06 3.26 -12.00
C THR A 24 1.62 1.85 -11.84
N PRO A 25 1.38 1.17 -10.69
CA PRO A 25 1.84 -0.19 -10.54
C PRO A 25 0.89 -1.20 -11.17
N GLU A 26 1.38 -2.42 -11.38
CA GLU A 26 0.59 -3.61 -11.66
C GLU A 26 0.21 -4.28 -10.33
N ASN A 27 -1.03 -4.71 -10.18
CA ASN A 27 -1.44 -5.55 -9.04
C ASN A 27 -1.34 -7.04 -9.42
N ASP A 28 -0.65 -7.82 -8.59
CA ASP A 28 -0.45 -9.26 -8.74
C ASP A 28 -0.77 -9.95 -7.40
N GLY A 29 -2.05 -10.28 -7.20
CA GLY A 29 -2.55 -10.82 -5.94
C GLY A 29 -2.31 -9.86 -4.77
N CYS A 30 -1.55 -10.30 -3.76
CA CYS A 30 -1.16 -9.47 -2.61
C CYS A 30 0.07 -8.58 -2.89
N PHE A 31 0.56 -8.52 -4.13
CA PHE A 31 1.75 -7.75 -4.49
C PHE A 31 1.42 -6.56 -5.37
N VAL A 32 2.11 -5.46 -5.09
CA VAL A 32 2.26 -4.34 -6.01
C VAL A 32 3.57 -4.52 -6.75
N CYS A 33 3.48 -4.52 -8.06
CA CYS A 33 4.59 -4.74 -8.95
C CYS A 33 4.86 -3.49 -9.80
N THR A 34 6.12 -3.19 -10.03
CA THR A 34 6.50 -2.16 -11.00
C THR A 34 7.84 -2.47 -11.64
N CYS A 35 7.96 -2.16 -12.92
CA CYS A 35 9.22 -2.22 -13.63
C CYS A 35 10.01 -0.94 -13.36
N ILE A 36 11.11 -1.06 -12.61
CA ILE A 36 11.98 0.08 -12.30
C ILE A 36 13.44 -0.24 -12.61
N LYS A 37 14.19 0.82 -12.93
CA LYS A 37 15.65 0.78 -12.97
C LYS A 37 16.16 1.22 -11.60
N MET A 38 16.66 0.26 -10.81
CA MET A 38 17.28 0.55 -9.52
C MET A 38 18.71 1.01 -9.73
N ASN A 39 19.02 2.21 -9.25
CA ASN A 39 20.37 2.74 -9.17
C ASN A 39 20.68 3.07 -7.71
N ALA A 40 21.97 3.24 -7.37
CA ALA A 40 22.34 3.75 -6.06
C ALA A 40 21.62 5.10 -5.79
N GLY A 41 20.94 5.20 -4.65
CA GLY A 41 20.17 6.38 -4.28
C GLY A 41 18.71 6.42 -4.78
N THR A 42 18.23 5.41 -5.52
CA THR A 42 16.79 5.30 -5.87
C THR A 42 15.93 5.26 -4.60
N ARG A 43 14.92 6.13 -4.55
CA ARG A 43 13.94 6.18 -3.44
C ARG A 43 12.61 5.62 -3.90
N VAL A 44 12.08 4.66 -3.16
CA VAL A 44 10.75 4.10 -3.38
C VAL A 44 9.89 4.49 -2.20
N GLY A 45 8.79 5.19 -2.46
CA GLY A 45 7.81 5.58 -1.45
C GLY A 45 6.50 4.85 -1.69
N LEU A 46 5.88 4.36 -0.61
CA LEU A 46 4.61 3.66 -0.66
C LEU A 46 3.69 4.28 0.38
N ALA A 47 2.51 4.73 -0.04
CA ALA A 47 1.51 5.31 0.82
C ALA A 47 0.18 4.57 0.67
N PHE A 48 -0.54 4.45 1.78
CA PHE A 48 -1.82 3.76 1.83
C PHE A 48 -2.87 4.67 2.47
N PRO A 49 -4.08 4.78 1.89
CA PRO A 49 -5.19 5.37 2.60
C PRO A 49 -5.57 4.48 3.79
N LEU A 50 -5.43 5.00 5.01
CA LEU A 50 -5.93 4.33 6.19
C LEU A 50 -7.45 4.58 6.31
N ARG A 51 -8.23 3.49 6.32
CA ARG A 51 -9.68 3.57 6.54
C ARG A 51 -9.98 3.14 7.97
N ALA A 52 -10.73 3.97 8.70
CA ALA A 52 -11.25 3.58 10.00
C ALA A 52 -12.27 2.44 9.81
N VAL A 53 -11.96 1.28 10.36
CA VAL A 53 -12.90 0.15 10.44
C VAL A 53 -13.43 0.03 11.86
N PRO A 54 -14.75 -0.16 12.07
CA PRO A 54 -15.31 -0.34 13.40
C PRO A 54 -14.60 -1.50 14.10
N CYS A 55 -14.10 -1.24 15.31
CA CYS A 55 -13.45 -2.28 16.08
C CYS A 55 -14.49 -3.31 16.53
N ARG A 56 -14.41 -4.53 15.98
CA ARG A 56 -15.34 -5.62 16.35
C ARG A 56 -15.21 -6.05 17.82
N ARG A 57 -14.10 -5.71 18.49
CA ARG A 57 -13.85 -6.03 19.91
C ARG A 57 -14.56 -5.09 20.88
N PHE A 58 -14.90 -3.88 20.45
CA PHE A 58 -15.59 -2.89 21.28
C PHE A 58 -16.92 -2.54 20.60
N ARG A 59 -17.84 -3.52 20.52
CA ARG A 59 -19.25 -3.14 20.53
C ARG A 59 -19.47 -2.49 21.89
N HIS A 60 -19.45 -1.16 21.95
CA HIS A 60 -20.19 -0.47 23.00
C HIS A 60 -21.64 -0.83 22.75
N GLU A 61 -22.11 -1.90 23.39
CA GLU A 61 -23.53 -2.08 23.62
C GLU A 61 -23.98 -0.82 24.34
N LYS A 62 -24.67 0.05 23.60
CA LYS A 62 -25.43 1.13 24.20
C LYS A 62 -26.51 0.46 25.04
N HIS A 63 -26.20 0.17 26.30
CA HIS A 63 -27.21 0.03 27.33
C HIS A 63 -27.76 1.44 27.60
N ALA A 64 -28.89 1.75 26.97
CA ALA A 64 -29.97 2.61 27.47
C ALA A 64 -31.09 2.65 26.42
#